data_AF-A0A3E1Y5K1-F1
#
_entry.id   AF-A0A3E1Y5K1-F1
#
_cell.length_a   1.000
_cell.length_b   1.000
_cell.length_c   1.000
_cell.angle_alpha   90.00
_cell.angle_beta   90.00
_cell.angle_gamma   90.00
#
_symmetry.space_group_name_H-M   'P 1'
#
loop_
_entity.id
_entity.type
_entity.pdbx_description
1 polymer ?
#
loop_
_entity_poly.entity_id
_entity_poly.type
_entity_poly.pdbx_seq_one_letter_code
_entity_poly.pdbx_strand_id
1 'polypeptide(L)'
;MKKYIAIFCVYLLWSCTTSKKTKCTDLSDIQPKSYAEVYSSIDSLVNHKFVKGYLEFPWKLKENHGFRTILGNPCTYKSGLIAILKNDSLDVTHRLFALHGLERLCIDDYIEVLTIVYDLYKSKKVNEAFMISAIATEDFSMDVAKNYKNIHLQEILKDVLHILESENQKKFVNSVLSGKRWKYLKAYYRDSGEPRPWTCD
;
A
#
# COMPACT_ATOMS: atom_id res chain seq x y z
N MET A 1 -36.15 36.43 -38.67
CA MET A 1 -36.27 36.31 -37.20
C MET A 1 -35.43 35.10 -36.80
N LYS A 2 -34.17 35.23 -36.35
CA LYS A 2 -33.69 35.50 -34.97
C LYS A 2 -34.38 34.68 -33.87
N LYS A 3 -33.53 33.92 -33.14
CA LYS A 3 -33.70 33.25 -31.81
C LYS A 3 -34.54 31.97 -31.92
N TYR A 4 -34.10 30.79 -31.48
CA TYR A 4 -33.66 30.42 -30.13
C TYR A 4 -32.54 29.35 -30.18
N ILE A 5 -31.37 29.63 -29.59
CA ILE A 5 -30.90 29.12 -28.28
C ILE A 5 -30.57 27.60 -28.33
N ALA A 6 -29.34 27.16 -28.57
CA ALA A 6 -28.15 27.34 -27.73
C ALA A 6 -28.31 26.89 -26.26
N ILE A 7 -29.05 25.81 -25.98
CA ILE A 7 -28.97 25.10 -24.68
C ILE A 7 -29.00 23.60 -24.94
N PHE A 8 -27.88 23.01 -25.35
CA PHE A 8 -27.67 21.56 -25.25
C PHE A 8 -26.20 21.19 -25.03
N CYS A 9 -25.43 22.06 -24.35
CA CYS A 9 -24.01 21.86 -24.08
C CYS A 9 -23.58 22.13 -22.63
N VAL A 10 -24.51 22.13 -21.65
CA VAL A 10 -24.16 22.46 -20.25
C VAL A 10 -24.33 21.28 -19.27
N TYR A 11 -25.01 20.19 -19.64
CA TYR A 11 -25.31 19.11 -18.68
C TYR A 11 -24.49 17.81 -18.83
N LEU A 12 -23.51 17.74 -19.73
CA LEU A 12 -22.60 16.59 -19.85
C LEU A 12 -21.17 16.86 -19.32
N LEU A 13 -20.97 17.96 -18.57
CA LEU A 13 -19.68 18.32 -17.98
C LEU A 13 -19.61 18.14 -16.45
N TRP A 14 -20.65 17.57 -15.82
CA TRP A 14 -20.74 17.47 -14.35
C TRP A 14 -20.49 16.09 -13.75
N SER A 15 -20.03 15.12 -14.55
CA SER A 15 -19.58 13.82 -14.02
C SER A 15 -18.09 13.56 -14.25
N CYS A 16 -17.31 14.62 -14.39
CA CYS A 16 -15.86 14.58 -14.14
C CYS A 16 -15.58 15.02 -12.70
N THR A 17 -16.25 14.44 -11.71
CA THR A 17 -15.63 14.30 -10.40
C THR A 17 -14.53 13.27 -10.56
N THR A 18 -13.38 13.73 -11.07
CA THR A 18 -12.10 13.11 -10.76
C THR A 18 -11.96 13.24 -9.24
N SER A 19 -12.56 12.29 -8.52
CA SER A 19 -12.26 12.07 -7.12
C SER A 19 -10.80 11.63 -7.12
N LYS A 20 -9.90 12.60 -7.11
CA LYS A 20 -8.53 12.43 -6.65
C LYS A 20 -8.68 11.96 -5.20
N LYS A 21 -8.80 10.64 -5.03
CA LYS A 21 -8.75 10.01 -3.73
C LYS A 21 -7.29 10.05 -3.35
N THR A 22 -6.86 11.14 -2.72
CA THR A 22 -5.44 11.35 -2.42
C THR A 22 -5.10 10.95 -1.00
N LYS A 23 -6.00 11.13 -0.02
CA LYS A 23 -5.75 10.74 1.38
C LYS A 23 -6.98 10.18 2.09
N CYS A 24 -6.77 9.31 3.06
CA CYS A 24 -7.81 8.82 3.97
C CYS A 24 -8.44 9.96 4.79
N THR A 25 -7.67 11.01 5.09
CA THR A 25 -8.17 12.21 5.77
C THR A 25 -9.16 13.02 4.94
N ASP A 26 -9.18 12.83 3.62
CA ASP A 26 -10.11 13.51 2.72
C ASP A 26 -11.50 12.85 2.72
N LEU A 27 -11.67 11.74 3.45
CA LEU A 27 -12.89 10.93 3.52
C LEU A 27 -13.53 11.10 4.92
N SER A 28 -14.23 12.22 5.12
CA SER A 28 -14.78 12.64 6.41
C SER A 28 -15.77 11.67 7.06
N ASP A 29 -16.40 10.80 6.27
CA ASP A 29 -17.43 9.87 6.74
C ASP A 29 -16.88 8.49 7.16
N ILE A 30 -15.55 8.31 7.15
CA ILE A 30 -14.94 7.05 7.57
C ILE A 30 -15.02 6.91 9.09
N GLN A 31 -15.71 5.86 9.55
CA GLN A 31 -15.61 5.40 10.93
C GLN A 31 -14.49 4.37 11.06
N PRO A 32 -13.37 4.70 11.74
CA PRO A 32 -12.24 3.78 11.86
C PRO A 32 -12.63 2.57 12.72
N LYS A 33 -12.12 1.40 12.34
CA LYS A 33 -12.27 0.17 13.13
C LYS A 33 -11.38 0.20 14.36
N SER A 34 -11.91 -0.29 15.48
CA SER A 34 -11.17 -0.34 16.74
C SER A 34 -10.01 -1.34 16.67
N TYR A 35 -8.99 -1.15 17.51
CA TYR A 35 -7.87 -2.09 17.61
C TYR A 35 -8.34 -3.54 17.82
N ALA A 36 -9.33 -3.76 18.69
CA ALA A 36 -9.85 -5.09 18.99
C ALA A 36 -10.50 -5.75 17.77
N GLU A 37 -11.28 -5.00 16.98
CA GLU A 37 -11.89 -5.50 15.75
C GLU A 37 -10.84 -5.86 14.69
N VAL A 38 -9.83 -4.99 14.51
CA VAL A 38 -8.76 -5.26 13.54
C VAL A 38 -7.90 -6.43 14.00
N TYR A 39 -7.53 -6.47 15.28
CA TYR A 39 -6.73 -7.56 15.85
C TYR A 39 -7.44 -8.91 15.69
N SER A 40 -8.72 -9.01 16.07
CA SER A 40 -9.49 -10.24 15.90
C SER A 40 -9.56 -10.69 14.43
N SER A 41 -9.69 -9.73 13.51
CA SER A 41 -9.69 -10.01 12.07
C SER A 41 -8.36 -10.61 11.62
N ILE A 42 -7.22 -10.06 12.06
CA ILE A 42 -5.89 -10.58 11.71
C ILE A 42 -5.58 -11.90 12.43
N ASP A 43 -5.88 -12.00 13.72
CA ASP A 43 -5.62 -13.18 14.56
C ASP A 43 -6.33 -14.43 14.00
N SER A 44 -7.55 -14.26 13.46
CA SER A 44 -8.25 -15.36 12.77
C SER A 44 -7.49 -15.90 11.54
N LEU A 45 -6.70 -15.07 10.86
CA LEU A 45 -5.85 -15.48 9.73
C LEU A 45 -4.63 -16.27 10.22
N VAL A 46 -4.11 -15.93 11.39
CA VAL A 46 -2.92 -16.58 11.97
C VAL A 46 -3.29 -17.94 12.56
N ASN A 47 -4.44 -18.07 13.21
CA ASN A 47 -4.87 -19.28 13.91
C ASN A 47 -5.35 -20.41 12.97
N HIS A 48 -5.81 -20.10 11.76
CA HIS A 48 -6.23 -21.10 10.78
C HIS A 48 -5.07 -21.57 9.89
N LYS A 49 -4.26 -22.55 10.33
CA LYS A 49 -3.39 -23.42 9.50
C LYS A 49 -2.57 -22.78 8.35
N PHE A 50 -2.31 -21.47 8.33
CA PHE A 50 -1.26 -20.88 7.51
C PHE A 50 0.08 -21.15 8.21
N VAL A 51 0.44 -22.43 8.23
CA VAL A 51 1.67 -22.93 8.85
C VAL A 51 2.84 -22.22 8.20
N LYS A 52 3.74 -21.71 9.07
CA LYS A 52 5.11 -21.16 8.93
C LYS A 52 5.94 -21.39 7.65
N GLY A 53 5.52 -22.23 6.69
CA GLY A 53 6.20 -22.47 5.42
C GLY A 53 5.69 -21.63 4.23
N TYR A 54 4.57 -20.92 4.36
CA TYR A 54 3.92 -20.30 3.21
C TYR A 54 3.10 -19.06 3.59
N LEU A 55 3.77 -17.91 3.73
CA LEU A 55 3.18 -16.64 3.29
C LEU A 55 3.08 -16.72 1.77
N GLU A 56 2.15 -17.52 1.27
CA GLU A 56 1.91 -17.65 -0.16
C GLU A 56 1.17 -16.43 -0.66
N PHE A 57 1.88 -15.31 -0.68
CA PHE A 57 1.55 -14.13 -1.45
C PHE A 57 0.17 -13.48 -1.17
N PRO A 58 0.01 -12.18 -1.46
CA PRO A 58 -1.30 -11.53 -1.40
C PRO A 58 -2.38 -12.22 -2.26
N TRP A 59 -2.02 -13.03 -3.27
CA TRP A 59 -2.99 -13.77 -4.08
C TRP A 59 -3.62 -15.00 -3.43
N LYS A 60 -3.01 -15.69 -2.45
CA LYS A 60 -3.71 -16.82 -1.80
C LYS A 60 -4.62 -16.40 -0.66
N LEU A 61 -4.37 -15.21 -0.11
CA LEU A 61 -5.31 -14.53 0.80
C LEU A 61 -6.47 -13.87 0.05
N LYS A 62 -6.43 -13.77 -1.29
CA LYS A 62 -7.59 -13.31 -2.08
C LYS A 62 -8.84 -14.11 -1.77
N GLU A 63 -8.75 -15.39 -1.44
CA GLU A 63 -9.95 -16.18 -1.13
C GLU A 63 -10.47 -15.97 0.31
N ASN A 64 -9.72 -15.28 1.17
CA ASN A 64 -10.19 -14.94 2.52
C ASN A 64 -11.06 -13.67 2.49
N HIS A 65 -12.38 -13.85 2.70
CA HIS A 65 -13.35 -12.75 2.71
C HIS A 65 -13.03 -11.66 3.76
N GLY A 66 -12.54 -12.06 4.94
CA GLY A 66 -12.15 -11.13 6.00
C GLY A 66 -11.00 -10.23 5.57
N PHE A 67 -9.93 -10.83 5.02
CA PHE A 67 -8.78 -10.07 4.54
C PHE A 67 -9.10 -9.22 3.31
N ARG A 68 -9.93 -9.70 2.38
CA ARG A 68 -10.44 -8.89 1.26
C ARG A 68 -11.20 -7.65 1.72
N THR A 69 -11.94 -7.75 2.82
CA THR A 69 -12.68 -6.60 3.38
C THR A 69 -11.72 -5.53 3.88
N ILE A 70 -10.60 -5.92 4.50
CA ILE A 70 -9.53 -5.01 4.92
C ILE A 70 -8.91 -4.34 3.69
N LEU A 71 -8.48 -5.13 2.70
CA LEU A 71 -7.87 -4.64 1.46
C LEU A 71 -8.79 -3.72 0.65
N GLY A 72 -10.10 -3.97 0.67
CA GLY A 72 -11.09 -3.15 -0.02
C GLY A 72 -11.38 -1.81 0.67
N ASN A 73 -11.05 -1.68 1.96
CA ASN A 73 -11.37 -0.51 2.77
C ASN A 73 -10.17 -0.03 3.61
N PRO A 74 -8.98 0.16 3.01
CA PRO A 74 -7.73 0.33 3.76
C PRO A 74 -7.76 1.53 4.71
N CYS A 75 -8.43 2.62 4.35
CA CYS A 75 -8.59 3.80 5.21
C CYS A 75 -9.37 3.52 6.51
N THR A 76 -10.40 2.67 6.44
CA THR A 76 -11.21 2.26 7.60
C THR A 76 -10.39 1.46 8.62
N TYR A 77 -9.40 0.69 8.14
CA TYR A 77 -8.58 -0.18 8.98
C TYR A 77 -7.19 0.41 9.30
N LYS A 78 -6.81 1.53 8.68
CA LYS A 78 -5.45 2.12 8.73
C LYS A 78 -4.90 2.24 10.15
N SER A 79 -5.63 2.90 11.05
CA SER A 79 -5.17 3.16 12.43
C SER A 79 -4.97 1.86 13.23
N GLY A 80 -5.90 0.92 13.12
CA GLY A 80 -5.81 -0.39 13.77
C GLY A 80 -4.65 -1.24 13.24
N LEU A 81 -4.44 -1.25 11.92
CA LEU A 81 -3.32 -1.98 11.30
C LEU A 81 -1.97 -1.36 11.70
N ILE A 82 -1.86 -0.02 11.76
CA ILE A 82 -0.68 0.67 12.29
C ILE A 82 -0.43 0.31 13.76
N ALA A 83 -1.48 0.23 14.58
CA ALA A 83 -1.35 -0.18 15.98
C ALA A 83 -0.83 -1.63 16.10
N ILE A 84 -1.28 -2.54 15.23
CA ILE A 84 -0.74 -3.91 15.15
C ILE A 84 0.74 -3.91 14.74
N LEU A 85 1.13 -3.12 13.74
CA LEU A 85 2.54 -3.01 13.32
C LEU A 85 3.46 -2.58 14.47
N LYS A 86 3.00 -1.65 15.30
CA LYS A 86 3.76 -1.09 16.43
C LYS A 86 3.71 -1.95 17.70
N ASN A 87 2.89 -3.01 17.74
CA ASN A 87 2.71 -3.81 18.95
C ASN A 87 3.87 -4.80 19.15
N ASP A 88 4.64 -4.59 20.21
CA ASP A 88 5.81 -5.39 20.60
C ASP A 88 5.46 -6.81 21.08
N SER A 89 4.22 -7.06 21.51
CA SER A 89 3.79 -8.38 21.98
C SER A 89 3.37 -9.31 20.84
N LEU A 90 3.25 -8.82 19.60
CA LEU A 90 2.80 -9.59 18.46
C LEU A 90 3.98 -10.12 17.62
N ASP A 91 3.80 -11.31 17.06
CA ASP A 91 4.81 -11.93 16.21
C ASP A 91 4.91 -11.26 14.82
N VAL A 92 5.94 -11.66 14.08
CA VAL A 92 6.20 -11.13 12.73
C VAL A 92 5.05 -11.43 11.76
N THR A 93 4.32 -12.52 11.95
CA THR A 93 3.22 -12.94 11.07
C THR A 93 2.05 -11.97 11.16
N HIS A 94 1.63 -11.59 12.37
CA HIS A 94 0.59 -10.58 12.58
C HIS A 94 0.95 -9.25 11.93
N ARG A 95 2.22 -8.84 12.09
CA ARG A 95 2.72 -7.59 11.50
C ARG A 95 2.76 -7.66 9.97
N LEU A 96 3.07 -8.82 9.39
CA LEU A 96 3.04 -9.00 7.94
C LEU A 96 1.62 -8.91 7.39
N PHE A 97 0.64 -9.56 8.03
CA PHE A 97 -0.77 -9.40 7.64
C PHE A 97 -1.24 -7.94 7.78
N ALA A 98 -0.83 -7.25 8.83
CA ALA A 98 -1.14 -5.84 9.01
C ALA A 98 -0.53 -4.98 7.90
N LEU A 99 0.73 -5.23 7.54
CA LEU A 99 1.42 -4.57 6.43
C LEU A 99 0.65 -4.80 5.12
N HIS A 100 0.31 -6.05 4.79
CA HIS A 100 -0.48 -6.40 3.60
C HIS A 100 -1.85 -5.72 3.58
N GLY A 101 -2.51 -5.57 4.74
CA GLY A 101 -3.78 -4.85 4.83
C GLY A 101 -3.69 -3.36 4.45
N LEU A 102 -2.49 -2.78 4.47
CA LEU A 102 -2.21 -1.39 4.14
C LEU A 102 -1.75 -1.18 2.69
N GLU A 103 -1.65 -2.25 1.88
CA GLU A 103 -1.09 -2.18 0.52
C GLU A 103 -1.88 -1.29 -0.44
N ARG A 104 -3.18 -1.08 -0.15
CA ARG A 104 -4.08 -0.26 -0.96
C ARG A 104 -4.27 1.17 -0.45
N LEU A 105 -3.35 1.67 0.37
CA LEU A 105 -3.29 3.09 0.69
C LEU A 105 -2.66 3.88 -0.46
N CYS A 106 -3.16 5.08 -0.73
CA CYS A 106 -2.48 5.99 -1.65
C CYS A 106 -1.15 6.44 -1.06
N ILE A 107 -0.20 6.81 -1.93
CA ILE A 107 1.17 7.14 -1.53
C ILE A 107 1.26 8.10 -0.34
N ASP A 108 0.39 9.10 -0.28
CA ASP A 108 0.42 10.12 0.77
C ASP A 108 0.16 9.52 2.17
N ASP A 109 -0.74 8.54 2.28
CA ASP A 109 -0.95 7.79 3.52
C ASP A 109 0.08 6.67 3.69
N TYR A 110 0.52 6.06 2.60
CA TYR A 110 1.46 4.94 2.65
C TYR A 110 2.87 5.38 3.08
N ILE A 111 3.26 6.64 2.84
CA ILE A 111 4.49 7.23 3.38
C ILE A 111 4.55 7.16 4.91
N GLU A 112 3.41 7.31 5.60
CA GLU A 112 3.33 7.12 7.06
C GLU A 112 3.70 5.68 7.44
N VAL A 113 3.17 4.71 6.69
CA VAL A 113 3.46 3.28 6.90
C VAL A 113 4.94 2.98 6.66
N LEU A 114 5.51 3.50 5.58
CA LEU A 114 6.94 3.34 5.28
C LEU A 114 7.83 3.92 6.38
N THR A 115 7.47 5.10 6.91
CA THR A 115 8.17 5.74 8.03
C THR A 115 8.13 4.86 9.28
N ILE A 116 6.96 4.33 9.62
CA ILE A 116 6.79 3.43 10.76
C ILE A 116 7.64 2.16 10.60
N VAL A 117 7.62 1.54 9.42
CA VAL A 117 8.41 0.33 9.15
C VAL A 117 9.91 0.61 9.25
N TYR A 118 10.36 1.75 8.72
CA TYR A 118 11.74 2.21 8.83
C TYR A 118 12.17 2.39 10.30
N ASP A 119 11.35 3.04 11.12
CA ASP A 119 11.63 3.24 12.55
C ASP A 119 11.67 1.92 13.32
N LEU A 120 10.76 0.98 13.00
CA LEU A 120 10.77 -0.37 13.57
C LEU A 120 12.04 -1.14 13.18
N TYR A 121 12.54 -0.97 11.96
CA TYR A 121 13.79 -1.59 11.53
C TYR A 121 15.00 -0.98 12.26
N LYS A 122 15.09 0.35 12.34
CA LYS A 122 16.16 1.04 13.09
C LYS A 122 16.22 0.64 14.55
N SER A 123 15.05 0.45 15.17
CA SER A 123 14.94 -0.03 16.56
C SER A 123 15.11 -1.55 16.70
N LYS A 124 15.48 -2.27 15.64
CA LYS A 124 15.68 -3.73 15.58
C LYS A 124 14.44 -4.54 15.98
N LYS A 125 13.25 -3.94 15.87
CA LYS A 125 11.97 -4.60 16.14
C LYS A 125 11.46 -5.45 14.97
N VAL A 126 11.95 -5.17 13.76
CA VAL A 126 11.74 -5.97 12.55
C VAL A 126 13.07 -6.15 11.83
N ASN A 127 13.18 -7.19 11.00
CA ASN A 127 14.39 -7.47 10.22
C ASN A 127 14.37 -6.79 8.85
N GLU A 128 15.50 -6.86 8.14
CA GLU A 128 15.67 -6.27 6.81
C GLU A 128 14.63 -6.81 5.81
N ALA A 129 14.36 -8.12 5.85
CA ALA A 129 13.38 -8.75 4.97
C ALA A 129 11.97 -8.13 5.14
N PHE A 130 11.54 -7.87 6.37
CA PHE A 130 10.26 -7.22 6.66
C PHE A 130 10.22 -5.78 6.13
N MET A 131 11.30 -5.00 6.33
CA MET A 131 11.40 -3.64 5.80
C MET A 131 11.32 -3.65 4.27
N ILE A 132 12.03 -4.57 3.62
CA ILE A 132 11.98 -4.73 2.17
C ILE A 132 10.60 -5.16 1.70
N SER A 133 9.86 -6.00 2.43
CA SER A 133 8.47 -6.31 2.08
C SER A 133 7.63 -5.03 1.95
N ALA A 134 7.77 -4.05 2.85
CA ALA A 134 7.02 -2.79 2.74
C ALA A 134 7.32 -1.97 1.47
N ILE A 135 8.47 -2.20 0.83
CA ILE A 135 8.91 -1.47 -0.37
C ILE A 135 8.72 -2.31 -1.65
N ALA A 136 8.90 -3.63 -1.55
CA ALA A 136 9.25 -4.50 -2.67
C ALA A 136 8.31 -5.67 -2.93
N THR A 137 7.26 -5.92 -2.13
CA THR A 137 6.27 -6.94 -2.52
C THR A 137 5.55 -6.53 -3.81
N GLU A 138 5.31 -7.51 -4.69
CA GLU A 138 4.94 -7.27 -6.10
C GLU A 138 3.78 -6.27 -6.29
N ASP A 139 2.73 -6.36 -5.45
CA ASP A 139 1.57 -5.44 -5.47
C ASP A 139 1.84 -4.08 -4.79
N PHE A 140 2.58 -4.03 -3.67
CA PHE A 140 3.01 -2.77 -3.02
C PHE A 140 3.98 -1.96 -3.90
N SER A 141 4.74 -2.66 -4.74
CA SER A 141 5.81 -2.05 -5.53
C SER A 141 5.30 -1.10 -6.60
N MET A 142 4.01 -1.16 -6.95
CA MET A 142 3.44 -0.35 -8.02
C MET A 142 3.22 1.11 -7.61
N ASP A 143 2.56 1.36 -6.49
CA ASP A 143 2.29 2.73 -6.04
C ASP A 143 3.58 3.43 -5.59
N VAL A 144 4.46 2.70 -4.88
CA VAL A 144 5.81 3.16 -4.53
C VAL A 144 6.64 3.47 -5.77
N ALA A 145 6.67 2.58 -6.77
CA ALA A 145 7.44 2.84 -7.99
C ALA A 145 6.83 3.97 -8.83
N LYS A 146 5.50 4.03 -8.99
CA LYS A 146 4.79 5.09 -9.73
C LYS A 146 5.14 6.46 -9.16
N ASN A 147 5.20 6.57 -7.83
CA ASN A 147 5.43 7.80 -7.11
C ASN A 147 6.92 8.08 -6.81
N TYR A 148 7.86 7.49 -7.56
CA TYR A 148 9.30 7.70 -7.34
C TYR A 148 9.77 9.17 -7.32
N LYS A 149 8.99 10.13 -7.84
CA LYS A 149 9.33 11.56 -7.79
C LYS A 149 8.85 12.27 -6.52
N ASN A 150 8.05 11.62 -5.68
CA ASN A 150 7.57 12.19 -4.43
C ASN A 150 8.77 12.45 -3.49
N ILE A 151 8.86 13.67 -2.95
CA ILE A 151 10.01 14.14 -2.17
C ILE A 151 10.16 13.34 -0.88
N HIS A 152 9.06 13.12 -0.15
CA HIS A 152 9.09 12.37 1.11
C HIS A 152 9.40 10.89 0.88
N LEU A 153 8.87 10.30 -0.20
CA LEU A 153 9.26 8.95 -0.58
C LEU A 153 10.76 8.86 -0.90
N GLN A 154 11.30 9.83 -1.64
CA GLN A 154 12.72 9.90 -1.97
C GLN A 154 13.61 10.00 -0.72
N GLU A 155 13.19 10.79 0.27
CA GLU A 155 13.87 10.89 1.57
C GLU A 155 13.93 9.52 2.26
N ILE A 156 12.78 8.87 2.47
CA ILE A 156 12.71 7.55 3.12
C ILE A 156 13.54 6.50 2.37
N LEU A 157 13.43 6.44 1.04
CA LEU A 157 14.13 5.42 0.25
C LEU A 157 15.66 5.64 0.23
N LYS A 158 16.14 6.89 0.29
CA LYS A 158 17.56 7.18 0.45
C LYS A 158 18.05 6.77 1.83
N ASP A 159 17.28 7.06 2.87
CA ASP A 159 17.61 6.65 4.23
C ASP A 159 17.65 5.13 4.38
N VAL A 160 16.71 4.42 3.78
CA VAL A 160 16.72 2.95 3.67
C VAL A 160 17.97 2.48 2.93
N LEU A 161 18.29 3.07 1.77
CA LEU A 161 19.45 2.66 0.97
C LEU A 161 20.76 2.71 1.76
N HIS A 162 20.92 3.69 2.65
CA HIS A 162 22.12 3.85 3.48
C HIS A 162 22.28 2.78 4.55
N ILE A 163 21.20 2.14 4.99
CA ILE A 163 21.22 1.17 6.09
C ILE A 163 21.06 -0.28 5.64
N LEU A 164 20.75 -0.51 4.35
CA LEU A 164 20.66 -1.86 3.79
C LEU A 164 22.02 -2.55 3.76
N GLU A 165 22.03 -3.84 4.09
CA GLU A 165 23.22 -4.68 4.00
C GLU A 165 23.33 -5.33 2.61
N SER A 166 22.20 -5.83 2.08
CA SER A 166 22.15 -6.58 0.84
C SER A 166 22.33 -5.72 -0.43
N GLU A 167 23.37 -6.00 -1.22
CA GLU A 167 23.61 -5.33 -2.51
C GLU A 167 22.46 -5.52 -3.52
N ASN A 168 21.79 -6.68 -3.49
CA ASN A 168 20.64 -6.92 -4.37
C ASN A 168 19.45 -6.03 -3.99
N GLN A 169 19.21 -5.84 -2.69
CA GLN A 169 18.15 -4.96 -2.22
C GLN A 169 18.50 -3.49 -2.45
N LYS A 170 19.77 -3.09 -2.27
CA LYS A 170 20.24 -1.74 -2.65
C LYS A 170 19.99 -1.45 -4.13
N LYS A 171 20.32 -2.40 -5.03
CA LYS A 171 20.03 -2.28 -6.47
C LYS A 171 18.53 -2.13 -6.73
N PHE A 172 17.69 -2.88 -6.01
CA PHE A 172 16.24 -2.74 -6.10
C PHE A 172 15.78 -1.34 -5.69
N VAL A 173 16.16 -0.84 -4.51
CA VAL A 173 15.78 0.50 -4.02
C VAL A 173 16.29 1.60 -4.98
N ASN A 174 17.53 1.48 -5.47
CA ASN A 174 18.06 2.39 -6.49
C ASN A 174 17.25 2.37 -7.80
N SER A 175 16.71 1.21 -8.19
CA SER A 175 15.84 1.11 -9.37
C SER A 175 14.51 1.84 -9.18
N VAL A 176 14.00 1.90 -7.94
CA VAL A 176 12.82 2.69 -7.57
C VAL A 176 13.18 4.18 -7.60
N LEU A 177 14.23 4.59 -6.88
CA LEU A 177 14.70 5.98 -6.80
C LEU A 177 14.97 6.62 -8.18
N SER A 178 15.48 5.83 -9.13
CA SER A 178 15.75 6.26 -10.51
C SER A 178 14.54 6.21 -11.45
N GLY A 179 13.39 5.68 -11.00
CA GLY A 179 12.20 5.45 -11.80
C GLY A 179 12.33 4.31 -12.82
N LYS A 180 13.46 3.58 -12.84
CA LYS A 180 13.67 2.41 -13.71
C LYS A 180 12.64 1.33 -13.43
N ARG A 181 12.30 1.10 -12.15
CA ARG A 181 11.29 0.11 -11.73
C ARG A 181 9.93 0.44 -12.30
N TRP A 182 9.50 1.70 -12.24
CA TRP A 182 8.22 2.13 -12.80
C TRP A 182 8.15 1.93 -14.33
N LYS A 183 9.21 2.31 -15.05
CA LYS A 183 9.28 2.10 -16.50
C LYS A 183 9.15 0.61 -16.85
N TYR A 184 9.85 -0.25 -16.12
CA TYR A 184 9.78 -1.70 -16.29
C TYR A 184 8.36 -2.23 -16.03
N LEU A 185 7.76 -1.92 -14.87
CA LEU A 185 6.43 -2.38 -14.52
C LEU A 185 5.36 -1.90 -15.51
N LYS A 186 5.42 -0.61 -15.90
CA LYS A 186 4.50 -0.03 -16.88
C LYS A 186 4.58 -0.74 -18.23
N ALA A 187 5.78 -1.11 -18.68
CA ALA A 187 5.99 -1.86 -19.91
C ALA A 187 5.47 -3.30 -19.76
N TYR A 188 5.83 -4.00 -18.68
CA TYR A 188 5.37 -5.36 -18.38
C TYR A 188 3.84 -5.49 -18.49
N TYR A 189 3.07 -4.65 -17.79
CA TYR A 189 1.60 -4.74 -17.83
C TYR A 189 1.00 -4.33 -19.18
N ARG A 190 1.69 -3.47 -19.94
CA ARG A 190 1.24 -3.13 -21.29
C ARG A 190 1.46 -4.31 -22.24
N ASP A 191 2.61 -4.96 -22.16
CA ASP A 191 3.05 -5.95 -23.13
C ASP A 191 2.51 -7.36 -22.80
N SER A 192 2.27 -7.67 -21.51
CA SER A 192 1.64 -8.92 -21.07
C SER A 192 0.11 -8.94 -21.26
N GLY A 193 -0.53 -7.76 -21.36
CA GLY A 193 -1.98 -7.64 -21.32
C GLY A 193 -2.60 -7.91 -19.95
N GLU A 194 -1.79 -8.16 -18.91
CA GLU A 194 -2.28 -8.32 -17.55
C GLU A 194 -2.85 -7.00 -17.01
N PRO A 195 -3.97 -7.04 -16.27
CA PRO A 195 -4.48 -5.85 -15.62
C PRO A 195 -3.44 -5.34 -14.62
N ARG A 196 -3.18 -4.03 -14.65
CA ARG A 196 -2.32 -3.42 -13.63
C ARG A 196 -2.95 -3.65 -12.25
N PRO A 197 -2.14 -3.98 -11.23
CA PRO A 197 -2.57 -3.94 -9.85
C PRO A 197 -3.17 -2.58 -9.51
N TRP A 198 -3.93 -2.57 -8.43
CA TRP A 198 -4.49 -1.33 -7.90
C TRP A 198 -3.37 -0.30 -7.68
N THR A 199 -3.60 0.93 -8.14
CA THR A 199 -2.77 2.13 -7.88
C THR A 199 -3.69 3.33 -7.76
N CYS A 200 -3.39 4.30 -6.91
CA CYS A 200 -4.14 5.57 -6.92
C CYS A 200 -3.84 6.35 -8.20
N ASP A 201 -4.81 7.09 -8.74
CA ASP A 201 -4.69 7.84 -10.00
C ASP A 201 -3.83 9.10 -9.89
#